data_AF-A0A9P0CK00-F1
#
_entry.id   AF-A0A9P0CK00-F1
#
_cell.length_a   1.000
_cell.length_b   1.000
_cell.length_c   1.000
_cell.angle_alpha   90.00
_cell.angle_beta   90.00
_cell.angle_gamma   90.00
#
_symmetry.space_group_name_H-M   'P 1'
#
loop_
_entity.id
_entity.type
_entity.pdbx_description
1 polymer ?
#
loop_
_entity_poly.entity_id
_entity_poly.type
_entity_poly.pdbx_seq_one_letter_code
_entity_poly.pdbx_strand_id
1 'polypeptide(L)'
;MDKNEAETGLRECNKAIRRINHNLKIAATVGEKQRLCAALANIKSYRSQIKNLRKKGKGLKETAKNHVLWQDSLSTFNSRIHTGVITNLQHKDPKTFLQDCKSIFERKIHNTLQTKDAIKVNVVFCGEFVLSKADRVQTEFKYFTTSNSPIYKDSNIGQWFDKNVVHPILTELEEFQERDSG
;
A
#
# COMPACT_ATOMS: atom_id res chain seq x y z
N MET A 1 -9.78 20.43 -1.80
CA MET A 1 -10.24 20.01 -0.47
C MET A 1 -10.20 21.23 0.44
N ASP A 2 -11.38 21.64 0.90
CA ASP A 2 -11.52 22.70 1.89
C ASP A 2 -10.90 22.25 3.24
N LYS A 3 -10.41 23.19 4.03
CA LYS A 3 -9.80 22.91 5.35
C LYS A 3 -10.80 22.20 6.27
N ASN A 4 -12.09 22.55 6.18
CA ASN A 4 -13.16 21.95 6.97
C ASN A 4 -13.47 20.50 6.54
N GLU A 5 -13.45 20.22 5.23
CA GLU A 5 -13.59 18.86 4.68
C GLU A 5 -12.44 17.95 5.15
N ALA A 6 -11.21 18.47 5.12
CA ALA A 6 -10.02 17.72 5.56
C ALA A 6 -10.10 17.36 7.04
N GLU A 7 -10.51 18.30 7.89
CA GLU A 7 -10.66 18.08 9.33
C GLU A 7 -11.77 17.09 9.63
N THR A 8 -12.91 17.19 8.92
CA THR A 8 -14.01 16.24 9.01
C THR A 8 -13.55 14.84 8.60
N GLY A 9 -12.88 14.70 7.45
CA GLY A 9 -12.35 13.42 6.98
C GLY A 9 -11.36 12.78 7.97
N LEU A 10 -10.48 13.57 8.58
CA LEU A 10 -9.57 13.07 9.62
C LEU A 10 -10.32 12.60 10.87
N ARG A 11 -11.36 13.34 11.29
CA ARG A 11 -12.21 12.97 12.43
C ARG A 11 -12.92 11.65 12.18
N GLU A 12 -13.50 11.47 11.01
CA GLU A 12 -14.20 10.23 10.65
C GLU A 12 -13.23 9.06 10.52
N CYS A 13 -12.04 9.25 9.93
CA CYS A 13 -10.99 8.23 9.94
C CYS A 13 -10.61 7.81 11.37
N ASN A 14 -10.43 8.76 12.28
CA ASN A 14 -10.08 8.45 13.68
C ASN A 14 -11.19 7.67 14.38
N LYS A 15 -12.47 8.02 14.15
CA LYS A 15 -13.62 7.27 14.68
C LYS A 15 -13.67 5.84 14.13
N ALA A 16 -13.51 5.69 12.81
CA ALA A 16 -13.49 4.40 12.14
C ALA A 16 -12.34 3.51 12.67
N ILE A 17 -11.12 4.06 12.82
CA ILE A 17 -9.99 3.33 13.41
C ILE A 17 -10.32 2.81 14.81
N ARG A 18 -10.91 3.64 15.69
CA ARG A 18 -11.31 3.22 17.05
C ARG A 18 -12.33 2.09 17.01
N ARG A 19 -13.37 2.21 16.17
CA ARG A 19 -14.42 1.19 16.00
C ARG A 19 -13.85 -0.11 15.47
N ILE A 20 -13.05 -0.07 14.42
CA ILE A 20 -12.43 -1.26 13.83
C ILE A 20 -11.50 -1.94 14.84
N ASN A 21 -10.67 -1.18 15.57
CA ASN A 21 -9.81 -1.74 16.60
C ASN A 21 -10.60 -2.39 17.75
N HIS A 22 -11.74 -1.81 18.15
CA HIS A 22 -12.62 -2.43 19.13
C HIS A 22 -13.19 -3.76 18.60
N ASN A 23 -13.73 -3.74 17.38
CA ASN A 23 -14.28 -4.94 16.73
C ASN A 23 -13.20 -6.02 16.53
N LEU A 24 -11.95 -5.64 16.24
CA LEU A 24 -10.85 -6.59 16.09
C LEU A 24 -10.57 -7.37 17.38
N LYS A 25 -10.73 -6.73 18.55
CA LYS A 25 -10.51 -7.37 19.86
C LYS A 25 -11.56 -8.44 20.16
N ILE A 26 -12.80 -8.23 19.70
CA ILE A 26 -13.92 -9.14 19.95
C ILE A 26 -14.20 -10.10 18.79
N ALA A 27 -13.53 -9.93 17.64
CA ALA A 27 -13.72 -10.79 16.48
C ALA A 27 -13.36 -12.24 16.81
N ALA A 28 -14.29 -13.16 16.53
CA ALA A 28 -14.17 -14.57 16.88
C ALA A 28 -13.45 -15.35 15.78
N THR A 29 -13.73 -15.06 14.51
CA THR A 29 -13.21 -15.83 13.39
C THR A 29 -11.97 -15.21 12.76
N VAL A 30 -11.15 -16.05 12.11
CA VAL A 30 -9.99 -15.57 11.34
C VAL A 30 -10.43 -14.68 10.17
N GLY A 31 -11.51 -15.05 9.48
CA GLY A 31 -12.05 -14.26 8.36
C GLY A 31 -12.51 -12.87 8.77
N GLU A 32 -13.20 -12.74 9.91
CA GLU A 32 -13.57 -11.42 10.44
C GLU A 32 -12.35 -10.58 10.78
N LYS A 33 -11.36 -11.16 11.46
CA LYS A 33 -10.12 -10.45 11.78
C LYS A 33 -9.41 -9.97 10.51
N GLN A 34 -9.32 -10.80 9.48
CA GLN A 34 -8.70 -10.44 8.20
C GLN A 34 -9.43 -9.27 7.53
N ARG A 35 -10.76 -9.35 7.44
CA ARG A 35 -11.60 -8.28 6.88
C ARG A 35 -11.42 -6.97 7.65
N LEU A 36 -11.40 -7.02 8.98
CA LEU A 36 -11.19 -5.85 9.83
C LEU A 36 -9.77 -5.28 9.69
N CYS A 37 -8.74 -6.12 9.58
CA CYS A 37 -7.38 -5.68 9.30
C CYS A 37 -7.25 -4.99 7.95
N ALA A 38 -7.86 -5.53 6.90
CA ALA A 38 -7.88 -4.91 5.57
C ALA A 38 -8.60 -3.54 5.62
N ALA A 39 -9.77 -3.47 6.25
CA ALA A 39 -10.48 -2.21 6.44
C ALA A 39 -9.66 -1.19 7.24
N LEU A 40 -8.99 -1.64 8.31
CA LEU A 40 -8.13 -0.79 9.13
C LEU A 40 -6.96 -0.22 8.31
N ALA A 41 -6.33 -1.04 7.47
CA ALA A 41 -5.25 -0.62 6.59
C ALA A 41 -5.72 0.47 5.61
N ASN A 42 -6.88 0.27 4.96
CA ASN A 42 -7.45 1.25 4.03
C ASN A 42 -7.75 2.59 4.72
N ILE A 43 -8.39 2.57 5.89
CA ILE A 43 -8.67 3.80 6.64
C ILE A 43 -7.38 4.51 7.10
N LYS A 44 -6.35 3.75 7.49
CA LYS A 44 -5.04 4.32 7.83
C LYS A 44 -4.34 4.94 6.62
N SER A 45 -4.46 4.33 5.44
CA SER A 45 -3.98 4.87 4.16
C SER A 45 -4.68 6.20 3.84
N TYR A 46 -6.01 6.24 3.83
CA TYR A 46 -6.78 7.47 3.58
C TYR A 46 -6.44 8.57 4.58
N ARG A 47 -6.35 8.24 5.87
CA ARG A 47 -5.95 9.20 6.89
C ARG A 47 -4.56 9.79 6.61
N SER A 48 -3.62 8.98 6.10
CA SER A 48 -2.27 9.43 5.78
C SER A 48 -2.25 10.33 4.54
N GLN A 49 -3.06 10.01 3.52
CA GLN A 49 -3.25 10.85 2.34
C GLN A 49 -3.88 12.21 2.69
N ILE A 50 -4.96 12.23 3.48
CA ILE A 50 -5.60 13.49 3.93
C ILE A 50 -4.61 14.35 4.73
N LYS A 51 -3.79 13.75 5.59
CA LYS A 51 -2.71 14.46 6.30
C LYS A 51 -1.69 15.05 5.35
N ASN A 52 -1.32 14.32 4.29
CA ASN A 52 -0.36 14.80 3.32
C ASN A 52 -0.90 16.02 2.55
N LEU A 53 -2.18 16.01 2.16
CA LEU A 53 -2.85 17.14 1.50
C LEU A 53 -2.88 18.42 2.36
N ARG A 54 -2.79 18.31 3.69
CA ARG A 54 -2.71 19.46 4.60
C ARG A 54 -1.33 20.10 4.70
N LYS A 55 -0.25 19.38 4.38
CA LYS A 55 1.12 19.90 4.53
C LYS A 55 1.38 20.96 3.45
N LYS A 56 1.29 22.23 3.82
CA LYS A 56 1.66 23.38 2.99
C LYS A 56 3.05 23.88 3.41
N GLY A 57 4.11 23.33 2.84
CA GLY A 57 5.48 23.83 3.04
C GLY A 57 6.49 23.12 2.15
N LYS A 58 7.03 23.82 1.14
CA LYS A 58 8.05 23.34 0.19
C LYS A 58 9.47 23.75 0.61
N GLY A 59 9.88 23.41 1.84
CA GLY A 59 11.16 23.87 2.40
C GLY A 59 12.22 22.79 2.63
N LEU A 60 11.88 21.51 2.53
CA LEU A 60 12.78 20.38 2.83
C LEU A 60 13.05 19.57 1.57
N LYS A 61 14.30 19.11 1.38
CA LYS A 61 14.64 18.16 0.31
C LYS A 61 13.67 16.96 0.37
N GLU A 62 12.93 16.76 -0.71
CA GLU A 62 11.98 15.66 -0.83
C GLU A 62 12.75 14.33 -0.89
N THR A 63 12.24 13.31 -0.19
CA THR A 63 12.81 11.95 -0.15
C THR A 63 11.68 10.95 -0.32
N ALA A 64 11.97 9.70 -0.68
CA ALA A 64 10.94 8.64 -0.82
C ALA A 64 10.03 8.51 0.42
N LYS A 65 10.54 8.77 1.64
CA LYS A 65 9.73 8.78 2.88
C LYS A 65 8.63 9.85 2.91
N ASN A 66 8.72 10.85 2.05
CA ASN A 66 7.73 11.91 1.90
C ASN A 66 6.65 11.54 0.88
N HIS A 67 6.92 10.62 -0.04
CA HIS A 67 6.01 10.22 -1.11
C HIS A 67 5.29 8.91 -0.86
N VAL A 68 5.88 8.03 -0.04
CA VAL A 68 5.29 6.75 0.35
C VAL A 68 5.42 6.49 1.85
N LEU A 69 4.46 5.77 2.43
CA LEU A 69 4.43 5.43 3.85
C LEU A 69 4.23 3.93 4.05
N TRP A 70 5.17 3.26 4.71
CA TRP A 70 4.99 1.89 5.18
C TRP A 70 4.27 1.85 6.53
N GLN A 71 3.24 1.04 6.64
CA GLN A 71 2.54 0.73 7.88
C GLN A 71 2.41 -0.78 8.04
N ASP A 72 2.82 -1.29 9.19
CA ASP A 72 2.60 -2.70 9.53
C ASP A 72 1.11 -2.92 9.83
N SER A 73 0.52 -3.92 9.17
CA SER A 73 -0.84 -4.38 9.45
C SER A 73 -0.82 -5.32 10.64
N LEU A 74 -1.91 -5.35 11.39
CA LEU A 74 -2.05 -6.31 12.48
C LEU A 74 -2.16 -7.70 11.87
N SER A 75 -1.19 -8.57 12.18
CA SER A 75 -1.27 -9.95 11.71
C SER A 75 -2.31 -10.71 12.53
N THR A 76 -3.25 -11.33 11.83
CA THR A 76 -4.23 -12.26 12.41
C THR A 76 -3.64 -13.64 12.63
N PHE A 77 -2.42 -13.87 12.14
CA PHE A 77 -1.69 -15.12 12.25
C PHE A 77 -0.59 -14.92 13.29
N ASN A 78 -0.57 -15.75 14.34
CA ASN A 78 0.44 -15.76 15.41
C ASN A 78 1.88 -15.79 14.86
N SER A 79 2.44 -14.65 14.48
CA SER A 79 3.79 -14.41 13.93
C SER A 79 4.21 -15.04 12.59
N ARG A 80 3.44 -15.96 11.99
CA ARG A 80 3.88 -16.67 10.75
C ARG A 80 3.77 -15.84 9.48
N ILE A 81 2.84 -14.91 9.42
CA ILE A 81 2.63 -14.04 8.25
C ILE A 81 2.74 -12.60 8.72
N HIS A 82 3.60 -11.83 8.07
CA HIS A 82 3.71 -10.39 8.28
C HIS A 82 3.12 -9.66 7.07
N THR A 83 2.23 -8.71 7.30
CA THR A 83 1.63 -7.91 6.24
C THR A 83 1.98 -6.45 6.45
N GLY A 84 2.66 -5.86 5.47
CA GLY A 84 2.90 -4.43 5.42
C GLY A 84 2.10 -3.78 4.30
N VAL A 85 1.70 -2.52 4.50
CA VAL A 85 1.00 -1.71 3.50
C VAL A 85 1.83 -0.49 3.20
N ILE A 86 2.07 -0.23 1.91
CA ILE A 86 2.73 1.00 1.45
C ILE A 86 1.67 1.91 0.85
N THR A 87 1.43 3.05 1.50
CA THR A 87 0.48 4.06 1.04
C THR A 87 1.18 5.04 0.12
N ASN A 88 0.64 5.23 -1.08
CA ASN A 88 1.00 6.34 -1.96
C ASN A 88 0.50 7.68 -1.37
N LEU A 89 1.39 8.66 -1.23
CA LEU A 89 1.07 10.00 -0.74
C LEU A 89 1.09 11.07 -1.83
N GLN A 90 1.82 10.86 -2.93
CA GLN A 90 2.11 11.92 -3.92
C GLN A 90 2.24 11.47 -5.38
N HIS A 91 2.49 10.19 -5.66
CA HIS A 91 2.73 9.73 -7.02
C HIS A 91 1.44 9.67 -7.83
N LYS A 92 1.54 10.01 -9.11
CA LYS A 92 0.52 9.72 -10.13
C LYS A 92 0.96 8.61 -11.07
N ASP A 93 2.26 8.58 -11.37
CA ASP A 93 2.87 7.56 -12.21
C ASP A 93 3.19 6.30 -11.38
N PRO A 94 2.67 5.11 -11.76
CA PRO A 94 2.91 3.86 -11.04
C PRO A 94 4.39 3.47 -10.98
N LYS A 95 5.19 3.77 -12.00
CA LYS A 95 6.60 3.39 -12.05
C LYS A 95 7.40 4.11 -10.97
N THR A 96 7.26 5.44 -10.87
CA THR A 96 7.91 6.23 -9.82
C THR A 96 7.42 5.85 -8.42
N PHE A 97 6.14 5.51 -8.26
CA PHE A 97 5.62 4.97 -7.00
C PHE A 97 6.32 3.68 -6.58
N LEU A 98 6.44 2.72 -7.49
CA LEU A 98 7.09 1.43 -7.22
C LEU A 98 8.58 1.59 -6.91
N GLN A 99 9.27 2.53 -7.57
CA GLN A 99 10.66 2.87 -7.27
C GLN A 99 10.84 3.42 -5.85
N ASP A 100 9.96 4.32 -5.40
CA ASP A 100 10.01 4.83 -4.03
C ASP A 100 9.63 3.75 -3.00
N CYS A 101 8.69 2.86 -3.34
CA CYS A 101 8.34 1.68 -2.54
C CYS A 101 9.55 0.77 -2.30
N LYS A 102 10.36 0.52 -3.35
CA LYS A 102 11.56 -0.33 -3.29
C LYS A 102 12.46 0.06 -2.13
N SER A 103 12.76 1.36 -1.99
CA SER A 103 13.67 1.86 -0.95
C SER A 103 13.19 1.55 0.49
N ILE A 104 11.87 1.62 0.75
CA ILE A 104 11.31 1.33 2.07
C ILE A 104 11.16 -0.18 2.26
N PHE A 105 10.80 -0.91 1.21
CA PHE A 105 10.71 -2.35 1.20
C PHE A 105 12.07 -2.99 1.52
N GLU A 106 13.14 -2.61 0.83
CA GLU A 106 14.50 -3.10 1.05
C GLU A 106 14.92 -2.97 2.52
N ARG A 107 14.72 -1.78 3.10
CA ARG A 107 15.03 -1.55 4.53
C ARG A 107 14.23 -2.49 5.45
N LYS A 108 12.95 -2.69 5.17
CA LYS A 108 12.08 -3.55 6.00
C LYS A 108 12.44 -5.03 5.88
N ILE A 109 12.77 -5.48 4.67
CA ILE A 109 13.18 -6.87 4.45
C ILE A 109 14.56 -7.14 5.03
N HIS A 110 15.53 -6.23 4.87
CA HIS A 110 16.84 -6.37 5.52
C HIS A 110 16.70 -6.53 7.03
N ASN A 111 15.93 -5.67 7.70
CA ASN A 111 15.69 -5.78 9.14
C ASN A 111 15.03 -7.12 9.53
N THR A 112 14.15 -7.65 8.69
CA THR A 112 13.49 -8.95 8.94
C THR A 112 14.49 -10.10 8.84
N LEU A 113 15.35 -10.08 7.81
CA LEU A 113 16.37 -11.10 7.56
C LEU A 113 17.53 -11.09 8.57
N GLN A 114 17.64 -10.07 9.42
CA GLN A 114 18.56 -10.11 10.58
C GLN A 114 18.19 -11.22 11.57
N THR A 115 16.91 -11.59 11.64
CA THR A 115 16.38 -12.59 12.61
C THR A 115 15.84 -13.86 11.95
N LYS A 116 15.71 -13.86 10.63
CA LYS A 116 15.13 -14.94 9.83
C LYS A 116 16.11 -15.33 8.72
N ASP A 117 16.31 -16.62 8.49
CA ASP A 117 17.22 -17.08 7.43
C ASP A 117 16.67 -16.86 6.03
N ALA A 118 15.35 -16.98 5.89
CA ALA A 118 14.64 -16.75 4.64
C ALA A 118 13.20 -16.30 4.92
N ILE A 119 12.62 -15.60 3.95
CA ILE A 119 11.20 -15.26 3.93
C ILE A 119 10.62 -15.54 2.56
N LYS A 120 9.31 -15.80 2.49
CA LYS A 120 8.56 -15.88 1.23
C LYS A 120 7.66 -14.65 1.15
N VAL A 121 7.74 -13.91 0.05
CA VAL A 121 7.03 -12.64 -0.13
C VAL A 121 6.14 -12.72 -1.36
N ASN A 122 4.92 -12.24 -1.22
CA ASN A 122 4.03 -11.85 -2.31
C ASN A 122 3.62 -10.39 -2.12
N VAL A 123 3.29 -9.71 -3.21
CA VAL A 123 2.85 -8.30 -3.19
C VAL A 123 1.48 -8.20 -3.84
N VAL A 124 0.63 -7.34 -3.28
CA VAL A 124 -0.63 -6.95 -3.90
C VAL A 124 -0.59 -5.45 -4.16
N PHE A 125 -0.62 -5.07 -5.43
CA PHE A 125 -0.83 -3.70 -5.86
C PHE A 125 -2.33 -3.39 -5.87
N CYS A 126 -2.69 -2.19 -5.43
CA CYS A 126 -4.04 -1.65 -5.54
C CYS A 126 -3.94 -0.23 -6.08
N GLY A 127 -4.57 0.02 -7.23
CA GLY A 127 -4.62 1.33 -7.86
C GLY A 127 -6.06 1.73 -8.16
N GLU A 128 -6.36 3.00 -7.94
CA GLU A 128 -7.61 3.63 -8.35
C GLU A 128 -7.38 4.31 -9.71
N PHE A 129 -8.10 3.87 -10.74
CA PHE A 129 -7.96 4.34 -12.10
C PHE A 129 -9.23 5.07 -12.56
N VAL A 130 -9.04 6.17 -13.27
CA VAL A 130 -10.13 6.94 -13.86
C VAL A 130 -10.25 6.55 -15.33
N LEU A 131 -11.39 5.97 -15.70
CA LEU A 131 -11.73 5.54 -17.04
C LEU A 131 -12.73 6.51 -17.66
N SER A 132 -12.46 6.94 -18.88
CA SER A 132 -13.34 7.81 -19.66
C SER A 132 -14.00 6.97 -20.76
N LYS A 133 -15.21 6.46 -20.53
CA LYS A 133 -15.98 5.73 -21.55
C LYS A 133 -17.26 6.50 -21.89
N ALA A 134 -17.43 6.86 -23.17
CA ALA A 134 -18.63 7.50 -23.72
C ALA A 134 -19.16 8.68 -22.85
N ASP A 135 -18.31 9.70 -22.64
CA ASP A 135 -18.59 10.90 -21.85
C ASP A 135 -18.93 10.68 -20.35
N ARG A 136 -18.69 9.48 -19.83
CA ARG A 136 -18.79 9.19 -18.39
C ARG A 136 -17.41 8.94 -17.79
N VAL A 137 -17.09 9.69 -16.75
CA VAL A 137 -15.91 9.48 -15.91
C VAL A 137 -16.28 8.45 -14.84
N GLN A 138 -15.74 7.24 -14.94
CA GLN A 138 -15.88 6.20 -13.93
C GLN A 138 -14.55 5.96 -13.24
N THR A 139 -14.60 5.62 -11.96
CA THR A 139 -13.42 5.29 -11.16
C THR A 139 -13.49 3.84 -10.75
N GLU A 140 -12.44 3.07 -11.07
CA GLU A 140 -12.35 1.64 -10.78
C GLU A 140 -11.08 1.32 -9.99
N PHE A 141 -11.20 0.37 -9.05
CA PHE A 141 -10.04 -0.20 -8.38
C PHE A 141 -9.56 -1.44 -9.15
N LYS A 142 -8.25 -1.50 -9.44
CA LYS A 142 -7.58 -2.69 -9.96
C LYS A 142 -6.58 -3.22 -8.96
N TYR A 143 -6.50 -4.55 -8.91
CA TYR A 143 -5.65 -5.28 -8.00
C TYR A 143 -4.78 -6.25 -8.78
N PHE A 144 -3.46 -6.17 -8.58
CA PHE A 144 -2.50 -7.10 -9.19
C PHE A 144 -1.75 -7.82 -8.09
N THR A 145 -1.73 -9.14 -8.14
CA THR A 145 -1.06 -9.97 -7.13
C THR A 145 0.15 -10.64 -7.76
N THR A 146 1.30 -10.52 -7.13
CA THR A 146 2.52 -11.21 -7.57
C THR A 146 2.62 -12.59 -6.96
N SER A 147 3.29 -13.49 -7.66
CA SER A 147 3.59 -14.84 -7.18
C SER A 147 4.47 -14.79 -5.93
N ASN A 148 4.29 -15.78 -5.05
CA ASN A 148 5.14 -15.94 -3.88
C ASN A 148 6.58 -16.27 -4.31
N SER A 149 7.54 -15.44 -3.90
CA SER A 149 8.96 -15.61 -4.24
C SER A 149 9.83 -15.50 -2.98
N PRO A 150 10.84 -16.37 -2.81
CA PRO A 150 11.70 -16.36 -1.62
C PRO A 150 12.73 -15.24 -1.68
N ILE A 151 13.13 -14.74 -0.50
CA ILE A 151 14.26 -13.84 -0.29
C ILE A 151 15.14 -14.44 0.81
N TYR A 152 16.41 -14.59 0.53
CA TYR A 152 17.44 -15.09 1.44
C TYR A 152 18.35 -13.94 1.90
N LYS A 153 19.15 -14.17 2.96
CA LYS A 153 20.07 -13.16 3.52
C LYS A 153 21.07 -12.59 2.50
N ASP A 154 21.51 -13.38 1.54
CA ASP A 154 22.48 -13.06 0.49
C ASP A 154 21.81 -12.56 -0.81
N SER A 155 20.48 -12.57 -0.88
CA SER A 155 19.74 -12.12 -2.05
C SER A 155 19.91 -10.61 -2.24
N ASN A 156 20.14 -10.18 -3.50
CA ASN A 156 20.04 -8.77 -3.84
C ASN A 156 18.55 -8.36 -3.83
N ILE A 157 18.10 -7.77 -2.72
CA ILE A 157 16.68 -7.42 -2.50
C ILE A 157 16.19 -6.43 -3.56
N GLY A 158 17.06 -5.54 -4.03
CA GLY A 158 16.69 -4.57 -5.05
C GLY A 158 16.41 -5.19 -6.41
N GLN A 159 17.31 -6.07 -6.89
CA GLN A 159 17.07 -6.85 -8.11
C GLN A 159 15.87 -7.78 -7.95
N TRP A 160 15.70 -8.37 -6.77
CA TRP A 160 14.53 -9.19 -6.46
C TRP A 160 13.25 -8.36 -6.59
N PHE A 161 13.21 -7.14 -6.06
CA PHE A 161 12.03 -6.27 -6.14
C PHE A 161 11.73 -5.86 -7.57
N ASP A 162 12.75 -5.51 -8.36
CA ASP A 162 12.55 -5.15 -9.77
C ASP A 162 11.94 -6.32 -10.54
N LYS A 163 12.51 -7.52 -10.39
CA LYS A 163 12.08 -8.73 -11.10
C LYS A 163 10.71 -9.24 -10.67
N ASN A 164 10.42 -9.25 -9.36
CA ASN A 164 9.24 -9.93 -8.81
C ASN A 164 8.08 -8.97 -8.49
N VAL A 165 8.31 -7.65 -8.52
CA VAL A 165 7.31 -6.64 -8.17
C VAL A 165 7.18 -5.60 -9.27
N VAL A 166 8.26 -4.91 -9.64
CA VAL A 166 8.19 -3.81 -10.61
C VAL A 166 7.77 -4.31 -11.99
N HIS A 167 8.51 -5.26 -12.57
CA HIS A 167 8.21 -5.73 -13.93
C HIS A 167 6.81 -6.34 -14.04
N PRO A 168 6.39 -7.30 -13.17
CA PRO A 168 5.08 -7.91 -13.31
C PRO A 168 3.93 -6.91 -13.16
N ILE A 169 4.01 -5.96 -12.22
CA ILE A 169 2.96 -4.96 -12.03
C ILE A 169 2.91 -3.99 -13.22
N LEU A 170 4.05 -3.54 -13.73
CA LEU A 170 4.06 -2.63 -14.88
C LEU A 170 3.54 -3.30 -16.15
N THR A 171 3.88 -4.57 -16.41
CA THR A 171 3.33 -5.33 -17.54
C THR A 171 1.81 -5.44 -17.45
N GLU A 172 1.27 -5.80 -16.28
CA GLU A 172 -0.19 -5.87 -16.07
C GLU A 172 -0.88 -4.50 -16.27
N LEU A 173 -0.21 -3.41 -15.89
CA LEU A 173 -0.71 -2.05 -16.11
C LEU A 173 -0.70 -1.64 -17.58
N GLU A 174 0.34 -2.00 -18.32
CA GLU A 174 0.45 -1.75 -19.77
C GLU A 174 -0.66 -2.51 -20.52
N GLU A 175 -0.84 -3.80 -20.22
CA GLU A 175 -1.93 -4.59 -20.81
C GLU A 175 -3.31 -4.03 -20.46
N PHE A 176 -3.49 -3.54 -19.24
CA PHE A 176 -4.75 -2.90 -18.83
C PHE A 176 -5.05 -1.64 -19.64
N GLN A 177 -4.04 -0.79 -19.88
CA GLN A 177 -4.19 0.43 -20.69
C GLN A 177 -4.53 0.12 -22.15
N GLU A 178 -3.91 -0.90 -22.75
CA GLU A 178 -4.16 -1.29 -24.14
C GLU A 178 -5.59 -1.81 -24.35
N ARG A 179 -6.14 -2.57 -23.41
CA ARG A 179 -7.50 -3.14 -23.51
C ARG A 179 -8.61 -2.10 -23.45
N ASP A 180 -8.39 -0.99 -22.75
CA ASP A 180 -9.39 0.09 -22.59
C ASP A 180 -9.24 1.22 -23.64
N SER A 181 -8.24 1.13 -24.53
CA SER A 181 -7.99 2.11 -25.60
C SER A 181 -8.65 1.76 -26.95
N GLY A 182 -9.44 0.68 -27.00
CA GLY A 182 -10.16 0.20 -28.19
C GLY A 182 -11.64 0.57 -28.23
#